data_AF-A0A1S2REG6-F1
#
_entry.id   AF-A0A1S2REG6-F1
#
_cell.length_a   1.000
_cell.length_b   1.000
_cell.length_c   1.000
_cell.angle_alpha   90.00
_cell.angle_beta   90.00
_cell.angle_gamma   90.00
#
_symmetry.space_group_name_H-M   'P 1'
#
loop_
_entity.id
_entity.type
_entity.pdbx_description
1 polymer ?
#
loop_
_entity_poly.entity_id
_entity_poly.type
_entity_poly.pdbx_seq_one_letter_code
_entity_poly.pdbx_strand_id
1 'polypeptide(L)'
;MNDIQYAFFNEYGDYGFDFDNIDTSTHFMITAILVKDSDKECLEEEIEKILEKYFQNKDYGFSQIKNQPDLLLKILIELNELPLKIYTYAIDKQKIRENSGVTYKNTFIKYLTLNVLEDLSNTYEKLDIVADDKEPKEFMKAFLNYVKKECIPDLFNYSSFGFNNTKSDILVNLAEWIAGTLAMEYDRKHSKHYQTFYKLIKPQIVRMNLWPHDYRNFLYDYKVDRANIKNDEVIIKQAVNSAYQYIDKYRKTDDEDEKLRVDFIKFLLFNLKENPDDYVYTQEILNNLNAIREVDLNPHNFRSSIVSKLRDRGLLIASSNKGYKLPVCLADLYDFVNLSSLTIFPMIQRIAKCRDQILKATNKEVDILEQKEYEYLKRVIDMEKVK
;
A
#
# COMPACT_ATOMS: atom_id res chain seq x y z
N MET A 1 17.96 -10.25 18.25
CA MET A 1 18.93 -10.13 17.15
C MET A 1 18.12 -9.57 16.00
N ASN A 2 18.51 -8.43 15.46
CA ASN A 2 17.77 -7.79 14.37
C ASN A 2 17.87 -8.69 13.14
N ASP A 3 16.77 -9.25 12.67
CA ASP A 3 16.77 -9.98 11.40
C ASP A 3 16.98 -8.95 10.28
N ILE A 4 18.16 -8.99 9.65
CA ILE A 4 18.46 -8.16 8.49
C ILE A 4 17.49 -8.54 7.37
N GLN A 5 16.91 -7.54 6.72
CA GLN A 5 15.97 -7.74 5.63
C GLN A 5 16.65 -7.40 4.31
N TYR A 6 16.65 -8.35 3.38
CA TYR A 6 17.16 -8.15 2.03
C TYR A 6 16.05 -7.72 1.10
N ALA A 7 16.34 -6.73 0.27
CA ALA A 7 15.47 -6.29 -0.81
C ALA A 7 16.20 -6.38 -2.14
N PHE A 8 15.79 -7.36 -2.96
CA PHE A 8 16.34 -7.59 -4.30
C PHE A 8 15.55 -6.77 -5.30
N PHE A 9 16.15 -5.69 -5.82
CA PHE A 9 15.49 -4.76 -6.72
C PHE A 9 15.83 -5.03 -8.18
N ASN A 10 14.82 -4.91 -9.03
CA ASN A 10 15.01 -4.77 -10.47
C ASN A 10 13.89 -3.91 -11.07
N GLU A 11 14.07 -3.50 -12.31
CA GLU A 11 13.19 -2.59 -13.04
C GLU A 11 12.74 -3.20 -14.38
N TYR A 12 11.58 -2.76 -14.85
CA TYR A 12 11.04 -3.13 -16.16
C TYR A 12 10.33 -1.95 -16.85
N GLY A 13 10.56 -1.81 -18.15
CA GLY A 13 10.01 -0.74 -18.99
C GLY A 13 11.11 0.18 -19.53
N ASP A 14 10.76 1.06 -20.47
CA ASP A 14 11.70 2.02 -21.03
C ASP A 14 11.62 3.37 -20.30
N TYR A 15 12.63 4.23 -20.52
CA TYR A 15 12.72 5.56 -19.91
C TYR A 15 12.22 6.71 -20.79
N GLY A 16 11.77 6.41 -22.00
CA GLY A 16 11.31 7.36 -23.00
C GLY A 16 9.89 7.86 -22.73
N PHE A 17 9.59 9.02 -23.32
CA PHE A 17 8.30 9.72 -23.24
C PHE A 17 7.66 9.93 -24.62
N ASP A 18 8.21 9.30 -25.66
CA ASP A 18 7.67 9.30 -27.01
C ASP A 18 6.61 8.19 -27.14
N PHE A 19 5.41 8.47 -26.65
CA PHE A 19 4.31 7.51 -26.67
C PHE A 19 3.70 7.29 -28.07
N ASP A 20 4.14 8.02 -29.09
CA ASP A 20 3.72 7.75 -30.47
C ASP A 20 4.45 6.53 -31.03
N ASN A 21 5.66 6.25 -30.53
CA ASN A 21 6.39 5.01 -30.82
C ASN A 21 5.74 3.80 -30.12
N ILE A 22 5.63 2.69 -30.85
CA ILE A 22 4.99 1.46 -30.38
C ILE A 22 5.84 0.70 -29.34
N ASP A 23 7.15 0.94 -29.35
CA ASP A 23 8.11 0.30 -28.44
C ASP A 23 8.26 1.08 -27.12
N THR A 24 7.70 2.28 -27.03
CA THR A 24 7.68 3.07 -25.79
C THR A 24 6.56 2.55 -24.88
N SER A 25 6.94 1.96 -23.76
CA SER A 25 6.06 1.61 -22.66
C SER A 25 5.40 2.87 -22.09
N THR A 26 4.15 2.71 -21.67
CA THR A 26 3.40 3.79 -21.00
C THR A 26 3.71 3.83 -19.51
N HIS A 27 4.05 2.67 -18.95
CA HIS A 27 4.36 2.49 -17.54
C HIS A 27 5.80 2.00 -17.35
N PHE A 28 6.39 2.39 -16.23
CA PHE A 28 7.67 1.91 -15.75
C PHE A 28 7.44 1.22 -14.40
N MET A 29 8.00 0.03 -14.21
CA MET A 29 7.81 -0.77 -13.01
C MET A 29 9.13 -0.92 -12.27
N ILE A 30 9.09 -0.77 -10.95
CA ILE A 30 10.22 -1.09 -10.06
C ILE A 30 9.70 -2.10 -9.07
N THR A 31 10.35 -3.26 -8.96
CA THR A 31 9.90 -4.32 -8.05
C THR A 31 11.06 -4.76 -7.17
N ALA A 32 10.74 -4.98 -5.90
CA ALA A 32 11.62 -5.54 -4.90
C ALA A 32 11.04 -6.84 -4.37
N ILE A 33 11.90 -7.84 -4.23
CA ILE A 33 11.59 -9.06 -3.47
C ILE A 33 12.20 -8.91 -2.09
N LEU A 34 11.33 -8.95 -1.09
CA LEU A 34 11.69 -8.81 0.32
C LEU A 34 11.81 -10.20 0.93
N VAL A 35 12.95 -10.46 1.56
CA VAL A 35 13.29 -11.75 2.18
C VAL A 35 13.97 -11.51 3.52
N LYS A 36 13.61 -12.30 4.54
CA LYS A 36 14.32 -12.31 5.81
C LYS A 36 15.65 -13.05 5.64
N ASP A 37 16.69 -12.64 6.35
CA ASP A 37 17.98 -13.32 6.35
C ASP A 37 17.86 -14.83 6.59
N SER A 38 17.01 -15.25 7.54
CA SER A 38 16.76 -16.67 7.84
C SER A 38 16.19 -17.50 6.69
N ASP A 39 15.45 -16.86 5.78
CA ASP A 39 14.72 -17.55 4.71
C ASP A 39 15.47 -17.48 3.36
N LYS A 40 16.55 -16.71 3.28
CA LYS A 40 17.23 -16.40 2.01
C LYS A 40 17.80 -17.63 1.31
N GLU A 41 18.65 -18.39 1.99
CA GLU A 41 19.36 -19.53 1.38
C GLU A 41 18.35 -20.61 0.92
N CYS A 42 17.35 -20.91 1.75
CA CYS A 42 16.28 -21.84 1.42
C CYS A 42 15.47 -21.38 0.19
N LEU A 43 15.15 -20.08 0.12
CA LEU A 43 14.41 -19.52 -1.01
C LEU A 43 15.22 -19.59 -2.31
N GLU A 44 16.52 -19.31 -2.27
CA GLU A 44 17.41 -19.40 -3.43
C GLU A 44 17.47 -20.84 -3.97
N GLU A 45 17.69 -21.82 -3.10
CA GLU A 45 17.73 -23.23 -3.48
C GLU A 45 16.41 -23.72 -4.11
N GLU A 46 15.26 -23.34 -3.56
CA GLU A 46 13.97 -23.73 -4.12
C GLU A 46 13.69 -23.07 -5.48
N ILE A 47 14.05 -21.80 -5.65
CA ILE A 47 13.92 -21.13 -6.95
C ILE A 47 14.86 -21.76 -7.98
N GLU A 48 16.11 -22.07 -7.62
CA GLU A 48 17.04 -22.77 -8.51
C GLU A 48 16.46 -24.11 -8.99
N LYS A 49 15.89 -24.92 -8.10
CA LYS A 49 15.23 -26.18 -8.47
C LYS A 49 14.09 -25.97 -9.46
N ILE A 50 13.26 -24.95 -9.25
CA ILE A 50 12.17 -24.59 -10.17
C ILE A 50 12.76 -24.19 -11.54
N LEU A 51 13.77 -23.33 -11.56
CA LEU A 51 14.40 -22.86 -12.79
C LEU A 51 15.08 -24.00 -13.56
N GLU A 52 15.82 -24.88 -12.89
CA GLU A 52 16.46 -26.04 -13.51
C GLU A 52 15.44 -27.00 -14.13
N LYS A 53 14.33 -27.26 -13.42
CA LYS A 53 13.23 -28.11 -13.87
C LYS A 53 12.62 -27.62 -15.19
N TYR A 54 12.48 -26.30 -15.36
CA TYR A 54 11.81 -25.71 -16.52
C TYR A 54 12.75 -25.28 -17.65
N PHE A 55 13.98 -24.86 -17.35
CA PHE A 55 14.90 -24.29 -18.33
C PHE A 55 16.09 -25.19 -18.69
N GLN A 56 16.36 -26.25 -17.93
CA GLN A 56 17.44 -27.21 -18.22
C GLN A 56 18.79 -26.53 -18.57
N ASN A 57 19.19 -25.49 -17.82
CA ASN A 57 20.39 -24.68 -18.04
C ASN A 57 20.41 -23.78 -19.29
N LYS A 58 19.25 -23.42 -19.86
CA LYS A 58 19.13 -22.36 -20.88
C LYS A 58 19.00 -20.97 -20.24
N ASP A 59 19.31 -19.95 -21.03
CA ASP A 59 19.08 -18.55 -20.65
C ASP A 59 17.60 -18.31 -20.29
N TYR A 60 17.37 -17.65 -19.16
CA TYR A 60 16.06 -17.46 -18.54
C TYR A 60 15.67 -15.97 -18.45
N GLY A 61 16.21 -15.13 -19.33
CA GLY A 61 15.77 -13.73 -19.43
C GLY A 61 14.25 -13.60 -19.64
N PHE A 62 13.62 -12.65 -18.94
CA PHE A 62 12.16 -12.45 -18.98
C PHE A 62 11.61 -12.22 -20.40
N SER A 63 12.40 -11.59 -21.28
CA SER A 63 12.03 -11.33 -22.67
C SER A 63 11.66 -12.61 -23.45
N GLN A 64 12.28 -13.75 -23.11
CA GLN A 64 11.98 -15.04 -23.72
C GLN A 64 10.70 -15.64 -23.13
N ILE A 65 10.55 -15.55 -21.80
CA ILE A 65 9.45 -16.15 -21.04
C ILE A 65 8.13 -15.42 -21.28
N LYS A 66 8.16 -14.10 -21.49
CA LYS A 66 6.98 -13.28 -21.82
C LYS A 66 6.18 -13.84 -23.01
N ASN A 67 6.86 -14.50 -23.95
CA ASN A 67 6.23 -15.09 -25.14
C ASN A 67 5.71 -16.53 -24.92
N GLN A 68 5.89 -17.10 -23.72
CA GLN A 68 5.51 -18.46 -23.35
C GLN A 68 4.58 -18.44 -22.12
N PRO A 69 3.31 -18.01 -22.28
CA PRO A 69 2.40 -17.80 -21.15
C PRO A 69 2.13 -19.08 -20.33
N ASP A 70 2.10 -20.25 -20.97
CA ASP A 70 1.88 -21.53 -20.27
C ASP A 70 3.07 -21.92 -19.38
N LEU A 71 4.30 -21.55 -19.77
CA LEU A 71 5.49 -21.78 -18.98
C LEU A 71 5.51 -20.84 -17.77
N LEU A 72 5.25 -19.55 -18.02
CA LEU A 72 5.16 -18.55 -16.97
C LEU A 72 4.10 -18.93 -15.94
N LEU A 73 2.93 -19.44 -16.37
CA LEU A 73 1.88 -19.88 -15.47
C LEU A 73 2.35 -20.95 -14.47
N LYS A 74 3.05 -21.97 -14.97
CA LYS A 74 3.54 -23.09 -14.14
C LYS A 74 4.56 -22.60 -13.10
N ILE A 75 5.47 -21.72 -13.52
CA ILE A 75 6.48 -21.16 -12.64
C ILE A 75 5.82 -20.30 -11.55
N LEU A 76 4.86 -19.44 -11.91
CA LEU A 76 4.15 -18.59 -10.94
C LEU A 76 3.36 -19.41 -9.90
N ILE A 77 2.84 -20.59 -10.28
CA ILE A 77 2.16 -21.48 -9.33
C ILE A 77 3.15 -22.01 -8.27
N GLU A 78 4.33 -22.49 -8.68
CA GLU A 78 5.34 -23.00 -7.76
C GLU A 78 5.94 -21.88 -6.88
N LEU A 79 6.13 -20.68 -7.46
CA LEU A 79 6.59 -19.52 -6.70
C LEU A 79 5.59 -19.07 -5.62
N ASN A 80 4.28 -19.28 -5.84
CA ASN A 80 3.25 -18.87 -4.89
C ASN A 80 3.34 -19.60 -3.52
N GLU A 81 3.96 -20.78 -3.49
CA GLU A 81 4.13 -21.59 -2.28
C GLU A 81 5.33 -21.14 -1.41
N LEU A 82 6.20 -20.29 -1.96
CA LEU A 82 7.43 -19.85 -1.31
C LEU A 82 7.18 -18.62 -0.41
N PRO A 83 7.98 -18.42 0.65
CA PRO A 83 7.84 -17.31 1.61
C PRO A 83 8.37 -15.98 1.05
N LEU A 84 7.98 -15.61 -0.16
CA LEU A 84 8.42 -14.37 -0.81
C LEU A 84 7.38 -13.26 -0.63
N LYS A 85 7.87 -12.03 -0.45
CA LYS A 85 7.06 -10.82 -0.33
C LYS A 85 7.46 -9.82 -1.41
N ILE A 86 6.48 -9.25 -2.08
CA ILE A 86 6.69 -8.37 -3.23
C ILE A 86 6.31 -6.95 -2.86
N TYR A 87 7.21 -6.03 -3.16
CA TYR A 87 6.97 -4.60 -3.10
C TYR A 87 7.13 -4.02 -4.50
N THR A 88 6.14 -3.30 -5.00
CA THR A 88 6.20 -2.79 -6.38
C THR A 88 5.77 -1.34 -6.49
N TYR A 89 6.40 -0.62 -7.41
CA TYR A 89 6.04 0.72 -7.82
C TYR A 89 5.58 0.63 -9.28
N ALA A 90 4.35 1.09 -9.55
CA ALA A 90 3.82 1.25 -10.89
C ALA A 90 3.80 2.74 -11.24
N ILE A 91 4.63 3.14 -12.21
CA ILE A 91 4.83 4.53 -12.58
C ILE A 91 4.18 4.79 -13.94
N ASP A 92 3.13 5.60 -13.96
CA ASP A 92 2.47 6.10 -15.17
C ASP A 92 3.25 7.29 -15.74
N LYS A 93 4.01 7.04 -16.81
CA LYS A 93 4.85 8.07 -17.45
C LYS A 93 4.01 9.14 -18.17
N GLN A 94 2.80 8.81 -18.63
CA GLN A 94 1.93 9.75 -19.32
C GLN A 94 1.47 10.84 -18.36
N LYS A 95 0.99 10.43 -17.17
CA LYS A 95 0.57 11.37 -16.13
C LYS A 95 1.73 12.18 -15.56
N ILE A 96 2.93 11.60 -15.46
CA ILE A 96 4.12 12.37 -15.06
C ILE A 96 4.39 13.49 -16.07
N ARG A 97 4.34 13.19 -17.38
CA ARG A 97 4.51 14.20 -18.43
C ARG A 97 3.43 15.28 -18.35
N GLU A 98 2.18 14.91 -18.14
CA GLU A 98 1.07 15.86 -17.99
C GLU A 98 1.20 16.76 -16.75
N ASN A 99 1.48 16.16 -15.59
CA ASN A 99 1.43 16.87 -14.31
C ASN A 99 2.71 17.68 -14.02
N SER A 100 3.87 17.18 -14.44
CA SER A 100 5.18 17.75 -14.06
C SER A 100 6.00 18.27 -15.25
N GLY A 101 5.57 18.01 -16.48
CA GLY A 101 6.32 18.40 -17.68
C GLY A 101 7.64 17.65 -17.89
N VAL A 102 7.91 16.60 -17.11
CA VAL A 102 9.12 15.79 -17.26
C VAL A 102 9.04 15.02 -18.58
N THR A 103 9.97 15.31 -19.47
CA THR A 103 10.12 14.66 -20.79
C THR A 103 11.52 14.10 -21.00
N TYR A 104 12.48 14.48 -20.14
CA TYR A 104 13.87 14.06 -20.21
C TYR A 104 14.15 12.89 -19.28
N LYS A 105 14.74 11.83 -19.84
CA LYS A 105 15.14 10.60 -19.17
C LYS A 105 15.92 10.80 -17.87
N ASN A 106 16.97 11.63 -17.87
CA ASN A 106 17.80 11.82 -16.68
C ASN A 106 17.04 12.49 -15.53
N THR A 107 16.15 13.44 -15.85
CA THR A 107 15.27 14.09 -14.88
C THR A 107 14.28 13.09 -14.30
N PHE A 108 13.70 12.24 -15.15
CA PHE A 108 12.81 11.16 -14.73
C PHE A 108 13.48 10.17 -13.78
N ILE A 109 14.67 9.66 -14.14
CA ILE A 109 15.44 8.74 -13.30
C ILE A 109 15.74 9.38 -11.94
N LYS A 110 16.25 10.62 -11.92
CA LYS A 110 16.54 11.33 -10.66
C LYS A 110 15.29 11.51 -9.80
N TYR A 111 14.17 11.88 -10.42
CA TYR A 111 12.89 12.03 -9.73
C TYR A 111 12.44 10.71 -9.09
N LEU A 112 12.50 9.60 -9.82
CA LEU A 112 12.13 8.29 -9.28
C LEU A 112 13.06 7.84 -8.17
N THR A 113 14.38 8.00 -8.35
CA THR A 113 15.38 7.59 -7.36
C THR A 113 15.11 8.25 -6.00
N LEU A 114 14.83 9.56 -6.01
CA LEU A 114 14.49 10.31 -4.80
C LEU A 114 13.23 9.76 -4.13
N ASN A 115 12.16 9.59 -4.91
CA ASN A 115 10.89 9.18 -4.33
C ASN A 115 10.91 7.74 -3.81
N VAL A 116 11.57 6.81 -4.52
CA VAL A 116 11.65 5.39 -4.11
C VAL A 116 12.47 5.28 -2.83
N LEU A 117 13.64 5.95 -2.77
CA LEU A 117 14.47 5.90 -1.56
C LEU A 117 13.73 6.51 -0.36
N GLU A 118 13.10 7.67 -0.53
CA GLU A 118 12.30 8.28 0.54
C GLU A 118 11.16 7.36 0.98
N ASP A 119 10.43 6.72 0.06
CA ASP A 119 9.33 5.81 0.42
C ASP A 119 9.82 4.58 1.21
N LEU A 120 10.94 3.98 0.80
CA LEU A 120 11.56 2.87 1.51
C LEU A 120 12.08 3.28 2.88
N SER A 121 12.74 4.43 3.00
CA SER A 121 13.32 4.91 4.27
C SER A 121 12.28 5.23 5.33
N ASN A 122 11.07 5.59 4.92
CA ASN A 122 9.96 5.82 5.83
C ASN A 122 9.27 4.53 6.26
N THR A 123 9.40 3.47 5.46
CA THR A 123 8.72 2.19 5.70
C THR A 123 9.60 1.21 6.47
N TYR A 124 10.92 1.22 6.22
CA TYR A 124 11.87 0.28 6.79
C TYR A 124 12.96 1.00 7.58
N GLU A 125 13.16 0.60 8.84
CA GLU A 125 14.27 1.09 9.67
C GLU A 125 15.63 0.53 9.23
N LYS A 126 15.66 -0.73 8.77
CA LYS A 126 16.86 -1.41 8.26
C LYS A 126 16.51 -2.23 7.03
N LEU A 127 17.15 -1.95 5.90
CA LEU A 127 16.97 -2.69 4.65
C LEU A 127 18.30 -2.78 3.90
N ASP A 128 18.64 -3.98 3.44
CA ASP A 128 19.84 -4.21 2.67
C ASP A 128 19.49 -4.33 1.19
N ILE A 129 19.95 -3.38 0.38
CA ILE A 129 19.54 -3.26 -1.02
C ILE A 129 20.51 -4.06 -1.89
N VAL A 130 19.97 -5.07 -2.57
CA VAL A 130 20.71 -5.92 -3.49
C VAL A 130 20.19 -5.69 -4.92
N ALA A 131 21.10 -5.53 -5.87
CA ALA A 131 20.81 -5.32 -7.28
C ALA A 131 21.88 -6.01 -8.14
N ASP A 132 21.64 -6.08 -9.45
CA ASP A 132 22.59 -6.69 -10.38
C ASP A 132 23.91 -5.89 -10.44
N ASP A 133 25.02 -6.57 -10.15
CA ASP A 133 26.37 -6.00 -10.14
C ASP A 133 27.06 -6.03 -11.51
N LYS A 134 26.60 -6.87 -12.46
CA LYS A 134 27.33 -7.12 -13.71
C LYS A 134 27.04 -6.04 -14.75
N GLU A 135 25.76 -5.74 -14.99
CA GLU A 135 25.32 -4.64 -15.85
C GLU A 135 24.00 -4.03 -15.33
N PRO A 136 24.03 -3.25 -14.23
CA PRO A 136 22.81 -2.64 -13.71
C PRO A 136 22.21 -1.70 -14.75
N LYS A 137 20.90 -1.83 -14.95
CA LYS A 137 20.08 -0.91 -15.74
C LYS A 137 20.23 0.53 -15.25
N GLU A 138 19.95 1.50 -16.10
CA GLU A 138 20.33 2.89 -15.84
C GLU A 138 19.67 3.49 -14.59
N PHE A 139 18.40 3.15 -14.33
CA PHE A 139 17.76 3.58 -13.09
C PHE A 139 18.37 2.89 -11.88
N MET A 140 18.58 1.57 -11.89
CA MET A 140 19.24 0.84 -10.80
C MET A 140 20.63 1.41 -10.52
N LYS A 141 21.43 1.70 -11.54
CA LYS A 141 22.74 2.33 -11.37
C LYS A 141 22.63 3.70 -10.70
N ALA A 142 21.70 4.55 -11.14
CA ALA A 142 21.47 5.85 -10.53
C ALA A 142 20.96 5.74 -9.08
N PHE A 143 20.06 4.79 -8.83
CA PHE A 143 19.49 4.50 -7.52
C PHE A 143 20.55 4.05 -6.53
N LEU A 144 21.35 3.02 -6.87
CA LEU A 144 22.44 2.51 -6.03
C LEU A 144 23.48 3.60 -5.74
N ASN A 145 23.86 4.39 -6.74
CA ASN A 145 24.81 5.50 -6.55
C ASN A 145 24.25 6.57 -5.61
N TYR A 146 22.96 6.85 -5.70
CA TYR A 146 22.30 7.82 -4.83
C TYR A 146 22.22 7.32 -3.39
N VAL A 147 21.77 6.08 -3.18
CA VAL A 147 21.73 5.46 -1.85
C VAL A 147 23.13 5.42 -1.23
N LYS A 148 24.16 4.99 -1.97
CA LYS A 148 25.56 4.95 -1.47
C LYS A 148 26.08 6.32 -1.03
N LYS A 149 25.58 7.39 -1.66
CA LYS A 149 25.99 8.77 -1.36
C LYS A 149 25.24 9.35 -0.17
N GLU A 150 23.92 9.12 -0.09
CA GLU A 150 23.06 9.77 0.91
C GLU A 150 22.92 8.94 2.19
N CYS A 151 23.14 7.62 2.13
CA CYS A 151 23.00 6.70 3.27
C CYS A 151 24.35 6.26 3.87
N ILE A 152 25.40 7.08 3.73
CA ILE A 152 26.72 6.79 4.33
C ILE A 152 26.55 6.75 5.86
N PRO A 153 26.94 5.65 6.53
CA PRO A 153 26.88 5.58 7.98
C PRO A 153 27.79 6.65 8.60
N ASP A 154 27.26 7.42 9.54
CA ASP A 154 28.04 8.34 10.35
C ASP A 154 28.07 7.89 11.83
N LEU A 155 28.77 8.63 12.70
CA LEU A 155 28.95 8.25 14.11
C LEU A 155 27.61 8.14 14.89
N PHE A 156 26.53 8.70 14.35
CA PHE A 156 25.19 8.77 14.96
C PHE A 156 24.12 8.04 14.13
N ASN A 157 24.36 7.79 12.85
CA ASN A 157 23.55 7.00 11.94
C ASN A 157 24.28 5.71 11.57
N TYR A 158 23.90 4.60 12.21
CA TYR A 158 24.09 3.29 11.59
C TYR A 158 23.31 3.30 10.28
N SER A 159 23.96 3.10 9.13
CA SER A 159 23.30 3.16 7.83
C SER A 159 22.10 2.21 7.82
N SER A 160 20.91 2.78 7.84
CA SER A 160 19.63 2.06 7.76
C SER A 160 19.51 1.32 6.42
N PHE A 161 20.21 1.80 5.39
CA PHE A 161 20.35 1.12 4.11
C PHE A 161 21.76 0.59 3.93
N GLY A 162 21.88 -0.73 3.97
CA GLY A 162 23.13 -1.44 3.74
C GLY A 162 23.37 -1.72 2.26
N PHE A 163 24.65 -1.88 1.92
CA PHE A 163 25.09 -2.66 0.77
C PHE A 163 26.02 -3.74 1.31
N ASN A 164 25.47 -4.80 1.88
CA ASN A 164 26.32 -5.96 2.15
C ASN A 164 26.72 -6.58 0.82
N ASN A 165 27.88 -7.25 0.77
CA ASN A 165 28.37 -7.96 -0.43
C ASN A 165 27.50 -9.18 -0.81
N THR A 166 26.27 -9.22 -0.33
CA THR A 166 25.26 -10.23 -0.63
C THR A 166 24.86 -10.11 -2.09
N LYS A 167 25.07 -11.19 -2.84
CA LYS A 167 24.72 -11.26 -4.26
C LYS A 167 23.70 -12.36 -4.45
N SER A 168 22.71 -12.11 -5.29
CA SER A 168 21.74 -13.11 -5.75
C SER A 168 21.23 -12.74 -7.12
N ASP A 169 21.85 -13.30 -8.15
CA ASP A 169 21.40 -13.09 -9.53
C ASP A 169 19.97 -13.64 -9.72
N ILE A 170 19.63 -14.73 -9.03
CA ILE A 170 18.32 -15.41 -9.14
C ILE A 170 17.19 -14.56 -8.58
N LEU A 171 17.35 -13.99 -7.37
CA LEU A 171 16.32 -13.15 -6.77
C LEU A 171 16.19 -11.81 -7.49
N VAL A 172 17.28 -11.23 -7.98
CA VAL A 172 17.24 -10.01 -8.81
C VAL A 172 16.53 -10.27 -10.14
N ASN A 173 16.77 -11.43 -10.76
CA ASN A 173 16.06 -11.82 -11.99
C ASN A 173 14.58 -12.09 -11.74
N LEU A 174 14.24 -12.73 -10.62
CA LEU A 174 12.85 -12.93 -10.23
C LEU A 174 12.11 -11.60 -10.05
N ALA A 175 12.78 -10.59 -9.49
CA ALA A 175 12.20 -9.24 -9.35
C ALA A 175 11.86 -8.63 -10.72
N GLU A 176 12.72 -8.82 -11.73
CA GLU A 176 12.43 -8.39 -13.11
C GLU A 176 11.25 -9.16 -13.72
N TRP A 177 11.16 -10.46 -13.47
CA TRP A 177 10.06 -11.26 -14.02
C TRP A 177 8.71 -10.83 -13.45
N ILE A 178 8.67 -10.56 -12.15
CA ILE A 178 7.46 -10.05 -11.49
C ILE A 178 7.14 -8.65 -12.03
N ALA A 179 8.13 -7.74 -12.09
CA ALA A 179 7.95 -6.40 -12.65
C ALA A 179 7.38 -6.44 -14.07
N GLY A 180 7.95 -7.29 -14.92
CA GLY A 180 7.52 -7.47 -16.30
C GLY A 180 6.16 -8.14 -16.44
N THR A 181 5.82 -9.08 -15.55
CA THR A 181 4.49 -9.71 -15.52
C THR A 181 3.41 -8.71 -15.11
N LEU A 182 3.68 -7.87 -14.11
CA LEU A 182 2.79 -6.78 -13.70
C LEU A 182 2.65 -5.72 -14.80
N ALA A 183 3.74 -5.39 -15.50
CA ALA A 183 3.72 -4.43 -16.60
C ALA A 183 2.80 -4.86 -17.78
N MET A 184 2.53 -6.16 -17.93
CA MET A 184 1.64 -6.67 -18.99
C MET A 184 0.20 -6.13 -18.88
N GLU A 185 -0.22 -5.63 -17.71
CA GLU A 185 -1.50 -4.94 -17.54
C GLU A 185 -1.62 -3.74 -18.47
N TYR A 186 -0.53 -2.99 -18.58
CA TYR A 186 -0.44 -1.68 -19.23
C TYR A 186 0.03 -1.77 -20.69
N ASP A 187 0.39 -2.97 -21.14
CA ASP A 187 0.74 -3.22 -22.53
C ASP A 187 -0.48 -3.00 -23.43
N ARG A 188 -0.29 -2.29 -24.55
CA ARG A 188 -1.33 -2.01 -25.55
C ARG A 188 -1.99 -3.28 -26.11
N LYS A 189 -1.24 -4.39 -26.12
CA LYS A 189 -1.73 -5.72 -26.46
C LYS A 189 -2.11 -6.42 -25.16
N HIS A 190 -3.30 -6.12 -24.63
CA HIS A 190 -3.78 -6.76 -23.41
C HIS A 190 -3.57 -8.27 -23.45
N SER A 191 -2.71 -8.79 -22.56
CA SER A 191 -2.50 -10.22 -22.45
C SER A 191 -3.75 -10.85 -21.86
N LYS A 192 -4.38 -11.77 -22.60
CA LYS A 192 -5.53 -12.56 -22.11
C LYS A 192 -5.21 -13.33 -20.83
N HIS A 193 -3.92 -13.57 -20.55
CA HIS A 193 -3.44 -14.34 -19.41
C HIS A 193 -3.11 -13.48 -18.18
N TYR A 194 -3.06 -12.15 -18.31
CA TYR A 194 -2.65 -11.26 -17.22
C TYR A 194 -3.48 -11.48 -15.95
N GLN A 195 -4.80 -11.55 -16.08
CA GLN A 195 -5.69 -11.76 -14.92
C GLN A 195 -5.38 -13.05 -14.16
N THR A 196 -4.94 -14.10 -14.86
CA THR A 196 -4.55 -15.38 -14.24
C THR A 196 -3.22 -15.25 -13.52
N PHE A 197 -2.22 -14.64 -14.16
CA PHE A 197 -0.91 -14.40 -13.54
C PHE A 197 -1.03 -13.51 -12.31
N TYR A 198 -1.79 -12.44 -12.44
CA TYR A 198 -1.99 -11.49 -11.37
C TYR A 198 -2.67 -12.12 -10.15
N LYS A 199 -3.68 -12.98 -10.34
CA LYS A 199 -4.31 -13.73 -9.24
C LYS A 199 -3.33 -14.63 -8.47
N LEU A 200 -2.30 -15.15 -9.12
CA LEU A 200 -1.28 -15.99 -8.47
C LEU A 200 -0.26 -15.14 -7.68
N ILE A 201 0.11 -13.98 -8.21
CA ILE A 201 1.13 -13.10 -7.59
C ILE A 201 0.53 -12.24 -6.48
N LYS A 202 -0.74 -11.82 -6.61
CA LYS A 202 -1.44 -10.92 -5.69
C LYS A 202 -1.28 -11.27 -4.20
N PRO A 203 -1.40 -12.54 -3.75
CA PRO A 203 -1.25 -12.89 -2.33
C PRO A 203 0.13 -12.58 -1.74
N GLN A 204 1.16 -12.48 -2.60
CA GLN A 204 2.54 -12.18 -2.20
C GLN A 204 2.86 -10.69 -2.27
N ILE A 205 2.02 -9.87 -2.91
CA ILE A 205 2.16 -8.42 -2.98
C ILE A 205 1.79 -7.81 -1.63
N VAL A 206 2.79 -7.30 -0.92
CA VAL A 206 2.59 -6.57 0.33
C VAL A 206 2.07 -5.17 0.03
N ARG A 207 2.63 -4.54 -1.01
CA ARG A 207 2.29 -3.17 -1.39
C ARG A 207 2.56 -2.92 -2.87
N MET A 208 1.64 -2.19 -3.50
CA MET A 208 1.80 -1.59 -4.82
C MET A 208 1.57 -0.08 -4.74
N ASN A 209 2.62 0.69 -4.98
CA ASN A 209 2.56 2.15 -5.01
C ASN A 209 2.31 2.64 -6.43
N LEU A 210 1.28 3.47 -6.60
CA LEU A 210 0.90 4.03 -7.89
C LEU A 210 1.37 5.47 -8.01
N TRP A 211 2.28 5.74 -8.94
CA TRP A 211 2.79 7.10 -9.18
C TRP A 211 2.42 7.62 -10.58
N PRO A 212 2.07 8.92 -10.70
CA PRO A 212 1.98 9.92 -9.63
C PRO A 212 0.76 9.69 -8.72
N HIS A 213 0.82 10.14 -7.47
CA HIS A 213 -0.27 10.02 -6.49
C HIS A 213 -1.52 10.81 -6.95
N ASP A 214 -2.44 10.12 -7.64
CA ASP A 214 -3.61 10.75 -8.24
C ASP A 214 -4.86 9.87 -8.12
N TYR A 215 -6.01 10.46 -7.79
CA TYR A 215 -7.29 9.75 -7.77
C TYR A 215 -7.69 9.19 -9.15
N ARG A 216 -7.20 9.80 -10.24
CA ARG A 216 -7.40 9.31 -11.60
C ARG A 216 -6.81 7.91 -11.82
N ASN A 217 -5.86 7.46 -11.00
CA ASN A 217 -5.32 6.10 -11.07
C ASN A 217 -6.34 5.03 -10.68
N PHE A 218 -7.45 5.42 -10.04
CA PHE A 218 -8.50 4.53 -9.55
C PHE A 218 -9.79 4.63 -10.39
N LEU A 219 -9.95 5.69 -11.19
CA LEU A 219 -11.17 5.92 -11.97
C LEU A 219 -11.32 5.02 -13.19
N TYR A 220 -10.22 4.69 -13.89
CA TYR A 220 -10.28 3.87 -15.11
C TYR A 220 -10.79 2.44 -14.83
N ASP A 221 -10.47 1.91 -13.65
CA ASP A 221 -10.86 0.57 -13.20
C ASP A 221 -12.24 0.57 -12.53
N TYR A 222 -12.62 1.70 -11.92
CA TYR A 222 -13.92 1.87 -11.27
C TYR A 222 -15.00 2.22 -12.29
N LYS A 223 -15.49 1.22 -13.03
CA LYS A 223 -16.65 1.38 -13.94
C LYS A 223 -17.92 1.66 -13.13
N VAL A 224 -18.31 2.93 -13.07
CA VAL A 224 -19.52 3.38 -12.36
C VAL A 224 -20.77 3.15 -13.20
N ASP A 225 -21.39 1.98 -13.08
CA ASP A 225 -22.74 1.69 -13.60
C ASP A 225 -23.84 2.08 -12.59
N ARG A 226 -23.80 3.29 -12.02
CA ARG A 226 -24.77 3.72 -10.99
C ARG A 226 -25.38 5.09 -11.26
N ALA A 227 -26.66 5.24 -10.95
CA ALA A 227 -27.48 6.45 -11.18
C ALA A 227 -26.96 7.76 -10.52
N ASN A 228 -25.88 7.72 -9.72
CA ASN A 228 -25.31 8.84 -8.96
C ASN A 228 -23.84 9.15 -9.30
N ILE A 229 -23.39 8.89 -10.52
CA ILE A 229 -21.99 9.01 -11.00
C ILE A 229 -21.28 10.28 -10.49
N LYS A 230 -21.92 11.45 -10.57
CA LYS A 230 -21.31 12.73 -10.17
C LYS A 230 -20.97 12.80 -8.68
N ASN A 231 -21.83 12.28 -7.82
CA ASN A 231 -21.60 12.32 -6.37
C ASN A 231 -20.56 11.29 -5.96
N ASP A 232 -20.60 10.10 -6.57
CA ASP A 232 -19.63 9.03 -6.30
C ASP A 232 -18.21 9.44 -6.74
N GLU A 233 -18.07 10.12 -7.88
CA GLU A 233 -16.79 10.68 -8.33
C GLU A 233 -16.22 11.71 -7.34
N VAL A 234 -17.08 12.58 -6.78
CA VAL A 234 -16.66 13.55 -5.75
C VAL A 234 -16.21 12.84 -4.47
N ILE A 235 -16.91 11.77 -4.08
CA ILE A 235 -16.58 10.99 -2.88
C ILE A 235 -15.22 10.31 -3.04
N ILE A 236 -15.00 9.55 -4.13
CA ILE A 236 -13.72 8.86 -4.35
C ILE A 236 -12.58 9.86 -4.48
N LYS A 237 -12.79 10.97 -5.21
CA LYS A 237 -11.80 12.04 -5.34
C LYS A 237 -11.44 12.62 -3.98
N GLN A 238 -12.43 12.94 -3.15
CA GLN A 238 -12.18 13.50 -1.82
C GLN A 238 -11.47 12.49 -0.91
N ALA A 239 -11.87 11.22 -0.93
CA ALA A 239 -11.26 10.17 -0.13
C ALA A 239 -9.78 9.98 -0.51
N VAL A 240 -9.49 9.80 -1.80
CA VAL A 240 -8.12 9.59 -2.28
C VAL A 240 -7.26 10.84 -2.08
N ASN A 241 -7.77 12.03 -2.37
CA ASN A 241 -6.99 13.26 -2.15
C ASN A 241 -6.69 13.47 -0.66
N SER A 242 -7.66 13.21 0.23
CA SER A 242 -7.41 13.30 1.67
C SER A 242 -6.37 12.29 2.15
N ALA A 243 -6.36 11.08 1.57
CA ALA A 243 -5.37 10.05 1.83
C ALA A 243 -3.97 10.48 1.38
N TYR A 244 -3.81 10.96 0.15
CA TYR A 244 -2.51 11.43 -0.33
C TYR A 244 -2.03 12.68 0.41
N GLN A 245 -2.91 13.63 0.71
CA GLN A 245 -2.55 14.80 1.54
C GLN A 245 -2.02 14.38 2.91
N TYR A 246 -2.61 13.34 3.51
CA TYR A 246 -2.12 12.80 4.77
C TYR A 246 -0.73 12.17 4.60
N ILE A 247 -0.56 11.31 3.60
CA ILE A 247 0.72 10.65 3.29
C ILE A 247 1.81 11.69 3.05
N ASP A 248 1.54 12.73 2.26
CA ASP A 248 2.51 13.77 1.94
C ASP A 248 2.85 14.62 3.17
N LYS A 249 1.86 14.96 4.00
CA LYS A 249 2.06 15.74 5.23
C LYS A 249 2.93 15.02 6.25
N TYR A 250 2.74 13.71 6.40
CA TYR A 250 3.46 12.89 7.36
C TYR A 250 4.58 12.08 6.71
N ARG A 251 5.00 12.45 5.50
CA ARG A 251 6.02 11.72 4.74
C ARG A 251 7.36 11.64 5.45
N LYS A 252 7.75 12.62 6.27
CA LYS A 252 9.08 12.68 6.93
C LYS A 252 8.97 12.65 8.45
N THR A 253 8.00 11.90 8.96
CA THR A 253 7.77 11.81 10.40
C THR A 253 8.64 10.74 11.03
N ASP A 254 9.25 11.07 12.17
CA ASP A 254 9.98 10.10 12.99
C ASP A 254 9.07 9.38 14.01
N ASP A 255 7.77 9.74 14.05
CA ASP A 255 6.81 9.12 14.95
C ASP A 255 6.34 7.77 14.40
N GLU A 256 6.62 6.70 15.13
CA GLU A 256 6.29 5.33 14.72
C GLU A 256 4.78 5.12 14.54
N ASP A 257 3.96 5.76 15.37
CA ASP A 257 2.50 5.71 15.26
C ASP A 257 2.01 6.42 13.98
N GLU A 258 2.64 7.52 13.57
CA GLU A 258 2.36 8.17 12.29
C GLU A 258 2.79 7.34 11.08
N LYS A 259 3.96 6.69 11.13
CA LYS A 259 4.40 5.79 10.06
C LYS A 259 3.39 4.66 9.84
N LEU A 260 2.88 4.07 10.92
CA LEU A 260 1.83 3.05 10.83
C LEU A 260 0.52 3.57 10.23
N ARG A 261 0.15 4.81 10.55
CA ARG A 261 -1.02 5.46 9.94
C ARG A 261 -0.81 5.63 8.44
N VAL A 262 0.37 6.08 8.01
CA VAL A 262 0.73 6.19 6.59
C VAL A 262 0.67 4.83 5.89
N ASP A 263 1.24 3.79 6.51
CA ASP A 263 1.24 2.43 5.97
C ASP A 263 -0.17 1.86 5.82
N PHE A 264 -1.03 2.08 6.82
CA PHE A 264 -2.44 1.69 6.76
C PHE A 264 -3.19 2.38 5.62
N ILE A 265 -2.95 3.68 5.41
CA ILE A 265 -3.57 4.41 4.28
C ILE A 265 -3.07 3.87 2.94
N LYS A 266 -1.76 3.62 2.80
CA LYS A 266 -1.19 3.02 1.58
C LYS A 266 -1.80 1.65 1.31
N PHE A 267 -2.02 0.84 2.34
CA PHE A 267 -2.71 -0.45 2.20
C PHE A 267 -4.17 -0.29 1.78
N LEU A 268 -4.91 0.69 2.31
CA LEU A 268 -6.27 0.97 1.86
C LEU A 268 -6.32 1.49 0.42
N LEU A 269 -5.34 2.30 -0.01
CA LEU A 269 -5.21 2.74 -1.40
C LEU A 269 -4.90 1.56 -2.33
N PHE A 270 -4.05 0.62 -1.89
CA PHE A 270 -3.83 -0.63 -2.60
C PHE A 270 -5.13 -1.41 -2.74
N ASN A 271 -5.88 -1.66 -1.65
CA ASN A 271 -7.16 -2.36 -1.78
C ASN A 271 -8.19 -1.58 -2.63
N LEU A 272 -8.18 -0.25 -2.60
CA LEU A 272 -9.05 0.56 -3.44
C LEU A 272 -8.77 0.35 -4.94
N LYS A 273 -7.50 0.20 -5.32
CA LYS A 273 -7.10 -0.14 -6.70
C LYS A 273 -7.60 -1.53 -7.08
N GLU A 274 -7.47 -2.46 -6.16
CA GLU A 274 -7.67 -3.89 -6.40
C GLU A 274 -9.12 -4.34 -6.36
N ASN A 275 -9.81 -3.97 -5.30
CA ASN A 275 -11.17 -4.39 -4.97
C ASN A 275 -11.92 -3.15 -4.42
N PRO A 276 -12.27 -2.16 -5.28
CA PRO A 276 -12.80 -0.87 -4.83
C PRO A 276 -14.12 -0.97 -4.04
N ASP A 277 -14.94 -1.98 -4.35
CA ASP A 277 -16.21 -2.22 -3.67
C ASP A 277 -16.02 -2.96 -2.33
N ASP A 278 -14.93 -3.70 -2.15
CA ASP A 278 -14.75 -4.59 -1.01
C ASP A 278 -14.16 -3.88 0.21
N TYR A 279 -14.61 -4.34 1.38
CA TYR A 279 -14.03 -3.98 2.67
C TYR A 279 -12.89 -4.92 3.00
N VAL A 280 -11.84 -4.40 3.63
CA VAL A 280 -10.75 -5.23 4.15
C VAL A 280 -10.97 -5.53 5.63
N TYR A 281 -10.94 -6.82 5.96
CA TYR A 281 -11.10 -7.28 7.34
C TYR A 281 -9.95 -6.81 8.23
N THR A 282 -10.24 -6.57 9.51
CA THR A 282 -9.23 -6.13 10.49
C THR A 282 -8.06 -7.09 10.58
N GLN A 283 -8.30 -8.40 10.50
CA GLN A 283 -7.22 -9.38 10.59
C GLN A 283 -6.29 -9.32 9.37
N GLU A 284 -6.82 -9.07 8.18
CA GLU A 284 -6.01 -8.94 6.97
C GLU A 284 -5.14 -7.68 7.02
N ILE A 285 -5.70 -6.56 7.49
CA ILE A 285 -4.94 -5.33 7.73
C ILE A 285 -3.82 -5.58 8.75
N LEU A 286 -4.12 -6.24 9.87
CA LEU A 286 -3.13 -6.55 10.89
C LEU A 286 -2.04 -7.48 10.35
N ASN A 287 -2.41 -8.50 9.56
CA ASN A 287 -1.45 -9.40 8.93
C ASN A 287 -0.53 -8.64 7.97
N ASN A 288 -1.04 -7.66 7.20
CA ASN A 288 -0.23 -6.83 6.32
C ASN A 288 0.70 -5.88 7.10
N LEU A 289 0.15 -5.16 8.08
CA LEU A 289 0.91 -4.21 8.89
C LEU A 289 1.96 -4.90 9.77
N ASN A 290 1.69 -6.12 10.23
CA ASN A 290 2.62 -6.91 11.05
C ASN A 290 3.54 -7.80 10.21
N ALA A 291 3.34 -7.91 8.89
CA ALA A 291 4.09 -8.84 8.03
C ALA A 291 5.61 -8.69 8.16
N ILE A 292 6.07 -7.50 8.52
CA ILE A 292 7.48 -7.12 8.52
C ILE A 292 7.89 -6.47 9.87
N ARG A 293 7.05 -6.59 10.91
CA ARG A 293 7.31 -5.99 12.24
C ARG A 293 7.83 -7.01 13.24
N GLU A 294 8.62 -6.53 14.19
CA GLU A 294 9.07 -7.33 15.34
C GLU A 294 7.99 -7.47 16.43
N VAL A 295 7.16 -6.44 16.61
CA VAL A 295 6.08 -6.42 17.61
C VAL A 295 4.73 -6.22 16.94
N ASP A 296 3.84 -7.20 17.13
CA ASP A 296 2.52 -7.21 16.52
C ASP A 296 1.59 -6.14 17.11
N LEU A 297 0.89 -5.43 16.23
CA LEU A 297 -0.26 -4.62 16.59
C LEU A 297 -1.43 -5.51 16.97
N ASN A 298 -2.04 -5.21 18.11
CA ASN A 298 -3.30 -5.83 18.50
C ASN A 298 -4.52 -5.04 17.93
N PRO A 299 -5.70 -5.67 17.84
CA PRO A 299 -6.89 -5.02 17.28
C PRO A 299 -7.40 -3.80 18.05
N HIS A 300 -7.13 -3.70 19.36
CA HIS A 300 -7.57 -2.56 20.16
C HIS A 300 -6.72 -1.32 19.82
N ASN A 301 -5.40 -1.47 19.87
CA ASN A 301 -4.44 -0.43 19.54
C ASN A 301 -4.65 0.05 18.10
N PHE A 302 -4.82 -0.86 17.14
CA PHE A 302 -5.14 -0.48 15.76
C PHE A 302 -6.38 0.44 15.67
N ARG A 303 -7.45 0.15 16.41
CA ARG A 303 -8.65 1.01 16.40
C ARG A 303 -8.39 2.36 17.06
N SER A 304 -7.76 2.38 18.23
CA SER A 304 -7.62 3.60 19.03
C SER A 304 -6.50 4.53 18.58
N SER A 305 -5.33 4.01 18.20
CA SER A 305 -4.16 4.81 17.84
C SER A 305 -4.07 5.10 16.34
N ILE A 306 -4.63 4.23 15.48
CA ILE A 306 -4.57 4.40 14.02
C ILE A 306 -5.90 4.91 13.51
N VAL A 307 -6.96 4.10 13.52
CA VAL A 307 -8.24 4.43 12.86
C VAL A 307 -8.89 5.69 13.44
N SER A 308 -9.03 5.77 14.76
CA SER A 308 -9.67 6.93 15.39
C SER A 308 -8.89 8.22 15.11
N LYS A 309 -7.56 8.19 15.22
CA LYS A 309 -6.72 9.38 14.97
C LYS A 309 -6.76 9.85 13.53
N LEU A 310 -6.86 8.93 12.57
CA LEU A 310 -7.05 9.28 11.16
C LEU A 310 -8.38 9.99 10.92
N ARG A 311 -9.45 9.50 11.55
CA ARG A 311 -10.78 10.13 11.47
C ARG A 311 -10.85 11.48 12.16
N ASP A 312 -10.23 11.62 13.33
CA ASP A 312 -10.13 12.88 14.07
C ASP A 312 -9.44 13.96 13.21
N ARG A 313 -8.56 13.55 12.29
CA ARG A 313 -7.87 14.42 11.33
C ARG A 313 -8.62 14.62 10.01
N GLY A 314 -9.85 14.13 9.91
CA GLY A 314 -10.73 14.34 8.77
C GLY A 314 -10.53 13.34 7.61
N LEU A 315 -9.79 12.24 7.81
CA LEU A 315 -9.65 11.23 6.77
C LEU A 315 -10.94 10.43 6.60
N LEU A 316 -11.38 10.26 5.36
CA LEU A 316 -12.58 9.50 5.02
C LEU A 316 -12.28 8.00 5.02
N ILE A 317 -12.57 7.32 6.13
CA ILE A 317 -12.49 5.86 6.23
C ILE A 317 -13.88 5.31 6.54
N ALA A 318 -14.46 4.57 5.60
CA ALA A 318 -15.71 3.85 5.82
C ALA A 318 -15.45 2.61 6.70
N SER A 319 -16.33 2.38 7.68
CA SER A 319 -16.33 1.14 8.49
C SER A 319 -17.66 0.43 8.37
N SER A 320 -17.57 -0.88 8.26
CA SER A 320 -18.69 -1.79 8.38
C SER A 320 -18.33 -2.96 9.29
N ASN A 321 -19.27 -3.88 9.51
CA ASN A 321 -18.98 -5.17 10.13
C ASN A 321 -18.01 -6.04 9.31
N LYS A 322 -17.75 -5.68 8.04
CA LYS A 322 -16.80 -6.33 7.15
C LYS A 322 -15.40 -5.71 7.19
N GLY A 323 -15.19 -4.64 7.97
CA GLY A 323 -13.89 -4.01 8.16
C GLY A 323 -13.82 -2.58 7.65
N TYR A 324 -12.74 -2.23 6.94
CA TYR A 324 -12.40 -0.85 6.55
C TYR A 324 -12.17 -0.71 5.05
N LYS A 325 -12.55 0.44 4.49
CA LYS A 325 -12.21 0.84 3.10
C LYS A 325 -12.15 2.36 2.97
N LEU A 326 -11.52 2.83 1.90
CA LEU A 326 -11.75 4.20 1.41
C LEU A 326 -13.11 4.23 0.69
N PRO A 327 -13.99 5.18 1.01
CA PRO A 327 -15.31 5.23 0.41
C PRO A 327 -15.22 5.60 -1.07
N VAL A 328 -15.96 4.86 -1.90
CA VAL A 328 -16.04 5.08 -3.36
C VAL A 328 -17.42 5.56 -3.78
N CYS A 329 -18.42 5.40 -2.92
CA CYS A 329 -19.79 5.82 -3.18
C CYS A 329 -20.51 6.25 -1.92
N LEU A 330 -21.70 6.82 -2.10
CA LEU A 330 -22.55 7.26 -0.99
C LEU A 330 -22.96 6.12 -0.05
N ALA A 331 -23.13 4.90 -0.56
CA ALA A 331 -23.48 3.74 0.25
C ALA A 331 -22.42 3.41 1.32
N ASP A 332 -21.13 3.54 0.98
CA ASP A 332 -20.04 3.30 1.94
C ASP A 332 -20.06 4.30 3.10
N LEU A 333 -20.44 5.55 2.83
CA LEU A 333 -20.61 6.57 3.86
C LEU A 333 -21.80 6.24 4.76
N TYR A 334 -22.89 5.72 4.19
CA TYR A 334 -24.03 5.25 4.98
C TYR A 334 -23.69 4.04 5.84
N ASP A 335 -22.88 3.10 5.36
CA ASP A 335 -22.42 1.96 6.18
C ASP A 335 -21.74 2.45 7.46
N PHE A 336 -20.86 3.45 7.34
CA PHE A 336 -20.19 4.07 8.49
C PHE A 336 -21.18 4.75 9.45
N VAL A 337 -22.12 5.52 8.93
CA VAL A 337 -23.14 6.22 9.73
C VAL A 337 -24.05 5.21 10.44
N ASN A 338 -24.46 4.15 9.76
CA ASN A 338 -25.31 3.10 10.31
C ASN A 338 -24.59 2.35 11.44
N LEU A 339 -23.34 1.93 11.22
CA LEU A 339 -22.53 1.25 12.22
C LEU A 339 -22.34 2.13 13.47
N SER A 340 -22.06 3.41 13.27
CA SER A 340 -21.89 4.37 14.37
C SER A 340 -23.20 4.57 15.15
N SER A 341 -24.33 4.67 14.44
CA SER A 341 -25.66 4.85 15.02
C SER A 341 -26.08 3.68 15.91
N LEU A 342 -25.71 2.45 15.54
CA LEU A 342 -25.94 1.26 16.36
C LEU A 342 -25.25 1.31 17.73
N THR A 343 -24.20 2.12 17.88
CA THR A 343 -23.48 2.27 19.15
C THR A 343 -23.89 3.55 19.87
N ILE A 344 -23.90 4.68 19.17
CA ILE A 344 -24.17 6.00 19.73
C ILE A 344 -25.58 6.05 20.34
N PHE A 345 -26.59 5.58 19.61
CA PHE A 345 -27.98 5.68 20.07
C PHE A 345 -28.24 4.86 21.35
N PRO A 346 -27.87 3.57 21.44
CA PRO A 346 -28.02 2.83 22.70
C PRO A 346 -27.22 3.41 23.87
N MET A 347 -26.04 3.99 23.63
CA MET A 347 -25.25 4.61 24.68
C MET A 347 -25.91 5.87 25.25
N ILE A 348 -26.41 6.76 24.39
CA ILE A 348 -27.18 7.94 24.80
C ILE A 348 -28.41 7.52 25.62
N GLN A 349 -29.17 6.52 25.14
CA GLN A 349 -30.33 6.02 25.87
C GLN A 349 -29.99 5.42 27.24
N ARG A 350 -28.86 4.71 27.37
CA ARG A 350 -28.41 4.16 28.65
C ARG A 350 -28.08 5.28 29.65
N ILE A 351 -27.39 6.33 29.21
CA ILE A 351 -27.07 7.50 30.05
C ILE A 351 -28.37 8.22 30.44
N ALA A 352 -29.29 8.43 29.50
CA ALA A 352 -30.58 9.06 29.76
C ALA A 352 -31.40 8.31 30.83
N LYS A 353 -31.51 6.97 30.70
CA LYS A 353 -32.20 6.13 31.68
C LYS A 353 -31.55 6.19 33.06
N CYS A 354 -30.21 6.18 33.12
CA CYS A 354 -29.47 6.31 34.38
C CYS A 354 -29.76 7.65 35.06
N ARG A 355 -29.69 8.75 34.30
CA ARG A 355 -30.01 10.11 34.77
C ARG A 355 -31.44 10.18 35.33
N ASP A 356 -32.41 9.62 34.61
CA ASP A 356 -33.82 9.64 35.03
C ASP A 356 -34.06 8.84 36.31
N GLN A 357 -33.37 7.72 36.49
CA GLN A 357 -33.44 6.94 37.72
C GLN A 357 -32.88 7.71 38.92
N ILE A 358 -31.73 8.38 38.77
CA ILE A 358 -31.13 9.18 39.85
C ILE A 358 -31.99 10.40 40.17
N LEU A 359 -32.49 11.12 39.16
CA LEU A 359 -33.41 12.25 39.36
C LEU A 359 -34.68 11.80 40.09
N LYS A 360 -35.23 10.64 39.74
CA LYS A 360 -36.41 10.09 40.42
C LYS A 360 -36.11 9.70 41.88
N ALA A 361 -34.98 9.04 42.12
CA ALA A 361 -34.60 8.57 43.46
C ALA A 361 -34.24 9.73 44.41
N THR A 362 -33.71 10.83 43.86
CA THR A 362 -33.28 12.02 44.63
C THR A 362 -34.28 13.17 44.59
N ASN A 363 -35.51 12.95 44.09
CA ASN A 363 -36.50 14.01 43.91
C ASN A 363 -35.96 15.25 43.16
N LYS A 364 -35.11 15.01 42.15
CA LYS A 364 -34.42 15.99 41.31
C LYS A 364 -33.35 16.84 42.01
N GLU A 365 -32.89 16.44 43.20
CA GLU A 365 -31.79 17.10 43.89
C GLU A 365 -30.42 16.83 43.24
N VAL A 366 -30.26 15.68 42.57
CA VAL A 366 -29.00 15.29 41.92
C VAL A 366 -29.21 15.04 40.43
N ASP A 367 -28.59 15.86 39.58
CA ASP A 367 -28.47 15.62 38.14
C ASP A 367 -27.03 15.24 37.79
N ILE A 368 -26.83 13.97 37.41
CA ILE A 368 -25.50 13.43 37.07
C ILE A 368 -24.85 14.13 35.86
N LEU A 369 -25.60 14.91 35.09
CA LEU A 369 -25.10 15.69 33.95
C LEU A 369 -25.05 17.20 34.22
N GLU A 370 -25.14 17.65 35.48
CA GLU A 370 -25.12 19.08 35.82
C GLU A 370 -23.74 19.73 35.65
N GLN A 371 -22.67 18.96 35.83
CA GLN A 371 -21.31 19.49 35.69
C GLN A 371 -21.05 19.99 34.26
N LYS A 372 -20.28 21.08 34.13
CA LYS A 372 -19.99 21.75 32.84
C LYS A 372 -19.40 20.80 31.79
N GLU A 373 -18.60 19.84 32.21
CA GLU A 373 -17.96 18.85 31.33
C GLU A 373 -18.98 17.97 30.57
N TYR A 374 -20.21 17.86 31.07
CA TYR A 374 -21.29 17.05 30.47
C TYR A 374 -22.34 17.86 29.72
N GLU A 375 -22.14 19.18 29.56
CA GLU A 375 -23.13 20.08 28.95
C GLU A 375 -23.56 19.63 27.55
N TYR A 376 -22.63 19.15 26.73
CA TYR A 376 -22.94 18.61 25.41
C TYR A 376 -23.87 17.39 25.48
N LEU A 377 -23.55 16.42 26.34
CA LEU A 377 -24.36 15.20 26.51
C LEU A 377 -25.76 15.53 27.06
N LYS A 378 -25.83 16.48 28.01
CA LYS A 378 -27.10 16.99 28.55
C LYS A 378 -27.98 17.58 27.45
N ARG A 379 -27.42 18.46 26.60
CA ARG A 379 -28.14 19.04 25.46
C ARG A 379 -28.65 17.99 24.48
N VAL A 380 -27.83 16.99 24.14
CA VAL A 380 -28.22 15.92 23.21
C VAL A 380 -29.39 15.10 23.77
N ILE A 381 -29.32 14.69 25.04
CA ILE A 381 -30.37 13.91 25.70
C ILE A 381 -31.65 14.73 25.87
N ASP A 382 -31.54 16.01 26.24
CA ASP A 382 -32.71 16.87 26.44
C ASP A 382 -33.44 17.14 25.11
N MET A 383 -32.73 17.26 23.99
CA MET A 383 -33.33 17.39 22.66
C MET A 383 -34.09 16.13 22.22
N GLU A 384 -33.65 14.93 22.62
CA GLU A 384 -34.34 13.67 22.31
C GLU A 384 -35.71 13.60 23.00
N LYS A 385 -35.83 14.14 24.21
CA LYS A 385 -37.06 14.14 25.02
C LYS A 385 -38.14 15.13 24.58
N VAL A 386 -37.81 16.06 23.68
CA VAL A 386 -38.74 17.07 23.13
C VAL A 386 -39.48 16.52 21.89
N LYS A 387 -39.08 15.35 21.39
CA LYS A 387 -39.84 14.55 20.41
C LYS A 387 -40.61 13.45 21.11
#